data_AF-A0A1J5VJN5-F1
#
_entry.id   AF-A0A1J5VJN5-F1
#
_cell.length_a   1.000
_cell.length_b   1.000
_cell.length_c   1.000
_cell.angle_alpha   90.00
_cell.angle_beta   90.00
_cell.angle_gamma   90.00
#
_symmetry.space_group_name_H-M   'P 1'
#
loop_
_entity.id
_entity.type
_entity.pdbx_description
1 polymer ?
#
loop_
_entity_poly.entity_id
_entity_poly.type
_entity_poly.pdbx_seq_one_letter_code
_entity_poly.pdbx_strand_id
1 'polypeptide(L)' 'MRQMLGDFINQILSAQDDTVGSADYGTTSDNRVNHRNGYRHRLLDTRVNTVDVTIPKLRHGSFL' A
#
# COMPACT_ATOMS: atom_id res chain seq x y z
N MET A 1 12.58 -16.81 -0.87
CA MET A 1 12.80 -15.60 -0.04
C MET A 1 12.29 -14.32 -0.68
N ARG A 2 12.47 -14.09 -1.99
CA ARG A 2 11.92 -12.93 -2.71
C ARG A 2 10.40 -12.75 -2.57
N GLN A 3 9.64 -13.84 -2.67
CA GLN A 3 8.17 -13.83 -2.58
C GLN A 3 7.68 -13.32 -1.22
N MET A 4 8.14 -13.92 -0.12
CA MET A 4 7.77 -13.51 1.25
C MET A 4 8.13 -12.05 1.53
N LEU A 5 9.26 -11.55 1.01
CA LEU A 5 9.62 -10.14 1.15
C LEU A 5 8.60 -9.23 0.43
N GLY A 6 8.21 -9.59 -0.80
CA GLY A 6 7.19 -8.86 -1.56
C GLY A 6 5.84 -8.85 -0.85
N ASP A 7 5.40 -9.99 -0.35
CA ASP A 7 4.13 -10.12 0.38
C ASP A 7 4.14 -9.27 1.66
N PHE A 8 5.25 -9.28 2.41
CA PHE A 8 5.39 -8.48 3.63
C PHE A 8 5.43 -6.97 3.36
N ILE A 9 6.12 -6.55 2.30
CA ILE A 9 6.15 -5.14 1.88
C ILE A 9 4.75 -4.70 1.47
N ASN A 10 4.02 -5.50 0.68
CA ASN A 10 2.66 -5.17 0.23
C ASN A 10 1.68 -5.08 1.42
N GLN A 11 1.85 -5.93 2.43
CA GLN A 11 1.04 -5.88 3.65
C GLN A 11 1.30 -4.62 4.47
N ILE A 12 2.57 -4.23 4.65
CA ILE A 12 2.95 -2.99 5.34
C ILE A 12 2.43 -1.75 4.60
N LEU A 13 2.51 -1.73 3.26
CA LEU A 13 1.99 -0.62 2.46
C LEU A 13 0.46 -0.52 2.56
N SER A 14 -0.24 -1.65 2.61
CA SER A 14 -1.69 -1.68 2.79
C SER A 14 -2.10 -1.14 4.17
N ALA A 15 -1.42 -1.54 5.24
CA ALA A 15 -1.72 -1.07 6.60
C ALA A 15 -1.41 0.42 6.82
N GLN A 16 -0.35 0.93 6.20
CA GLN A 16 -0.03 2.36 6.23
C GLN A 16 -1.09 3.20 5.48
N ASP A 17 -1.61 2.69 4.37
CA ASP A 17 -2.71 3.34 3.64
C ASP A 17 -3.97 3.46 4.50
N ASP A 18 -4.33 2.42 5.26
CA ASP A 18 -5.49 2.43 6.16
C ASP A 18 -5.31 3.46 7.30
N THR A 19 -4.07 3.65 7.77
CA THR A 19 -3.72 4.70 8.74
C THR A 19 -3.89 6.11 8.14
N VAL A 20 -3.49 6.32 6.89
CA VAL A 20 -3.63 7.60 6.17
C VAL A 20 -5.09 7.89 5.80
N GLY A 21 -5.85 6.85 5.45
CA GLY A 21 -7.28 6.94 5.15
C GLY A 21 -8.16 7.22 6.37
N SER A 22 -7.60 7.15 7.59
CA SER A 22 -8.32 7.25 8.87
C SER A 22 -9.49 6.25 8.96
N ALA A 23 -9.35 5.11 8.28
CA ALA A 23 -10.38 4.08 8.18
C ALA A 23 -9.73 2.75 7.81
N ASP A 24 -10.11 1.69 8.53
CA ASP A 24 -9.62 0.34 8.29
C ASP A 24 -10.20 -0.24 6.99
N TYR A 25 -9.48 -1.17 6.38
CA TYR A 25 -9.86 -1.77 5.10
C TYR A 25 -11.28 -2.37 5.17
N GLY A 26 -12.18 -1.91 4.29
CA GLY A 26 -13.56 -2.41 4.19
C GLY A 26 -14.55 -1.84 5.21
N THR A 27 -14.15 -0.88 6.05
CA THR A 27 -15.06 -0.26 7.03
C THR A 27 -15.60 1.09 6.53
N THR A 28 -16.88 1.36 6.81
CA THR A 28 -17.49 2.68 6.65
C THR A 28 -17.19 3.52 7.88
N SER A 29 -16.26 4.46 7.76
CA SER A 29 -15.92 5.44 8.80
C SER A 29 -16.41 6.81 8.37
N ASP A 30 -17.08 7.53 9.28
CA ASP A 30 -17.57 8.89 9.04
C ASP A 30 -16.43 9.91 8.97
N ASN A 31 -15.24 9.56 9.50
CA ASN A 31 -14.03 10.39 9.46
C ASN A 31 -13.08 10.02 8.31
N ARG A 32 -13.58 9.34 7.27
CA ARG A 32 -12.76 8.85 6.16
C ARG A 32 -12.35 10.00 5.25
N VAL A 33 -11.09 10.42 5.38
CA VAL A 33 -10.52 11.54 4.61
C VAL A 33 -10.04 11.13 3.22
N ASN A 34 -9.87 9.83 2.96
CA ASN A 34 -9.32 9.34 1.71
C ASN A 34 -9.77 7.92 1.34
N HIS A 35 -9.74 7.62 0.05
CA HIS A 35 -10.08 6.30 -0.48
C HIS A 35 -8.97 5.79 -1.40
N ARG A 36 -8.70 4.48 -1.32
CA ARG A 36 -7.80 3.77 -2.22
C ARG A 36 -8.39 3.77 -3.63
N ASN A 37 -7.62 4.26 -4.59
CA ASN A 37 -7.96 4.40 -6.00
C ASN A 37 -7.09 3.48 -6.88
N GLY A 38 -7.07 2.18 -6.51
CA GLY A 38 -6.27 1.16 -7.18
C GLY A 38 -4.80 1.15 -6.74
N TYR A 39 -3.96 0.49 -7.55
CA TYR A 39 -2.54 0.28 -7.26
C TYR A 39 -1.66 0.73 -8.43
N ARG A 40 -0.38 1.01 -8.15
CA ARG A 40 0.68 1.08 -9.16
C ARG A 40 1.74 0.02 -8.84
N HIS A 41 2.24 -0.62 -9.87
CA HIS A 41 3.39 -1.51 -9.76
C HIS A 41 4.66 -0.68 -9.80
N ARG A 42 5.60 -0.98 -8.88
CA ARG A 42 6.93 -0.39 -8.88
C ARG A 42 7.94 -1.49 -8.58
N LEU A 43 8.94 -1.59 -9.44
CA LEU A 43 10.09 -2.44 -9.21
C LEU A 43 10.95 -1.84 -8.09
N LEU A 44 11.16 -2.60 -7.04
CA LEU A 44 12.02 -2.24 -5.91
C LEU A 44 13.25 -3.15 -5.92
N ASP A 45 14.42 -2.55 -6.12
CA ASP A 45 15.68 -3.28 -6.03
C ASP A 45 16.03 -3.53 -4.56
N THR A 46 16.13 -4.80 -4.21
CA THR A 46 16.51 -5.25 -2.87
C THR A 46 17.77 -6.09 -2.92
N ARG A 47 18.41 -6.31 -1.77
CA ARG A 47 19.59 -7.19 -1.66
C ARG A 47 19.32 -8.64 -2.09
N VAL A 48 18.05 -9.03 -2.22
CA VAL A 48 17.63 -10.37 -2.64
C VAL A 48 17.01 -10.38 -4.05
N ASN A 49 17.41 -9.43 -4.90
CA ASN A 49 16.92 -9.11 -6.25
C ASN A 49 15.74 -8.12 -6.30
N THR A 50 15.40 -7.70 -7.50
CA THR A 50 14.24 -6.85 -7.81
C THR A 50 12.93 -7.54 -7.44
N VAL A 51 12.09 -6.84 -6.68
CA VAL A 51 10.76 -7.27 -6.24
C VAL A 51 9.73 -6.34 -6.86
N ASP A 52 8.63 -6.91 -7.36
CA ASP A 52 7.49 -6.10 -7.78
C ASP A 52 6.63 -5.75 -6.56
N VAL A 53 6.41 -4.45 -6.34
CA VAL A 53 5.69 -3.92 -5.19
C VAL A 53 4.43 -3.22 -5.67
N THR A 54 3.30 -3.50 -5.00
CA THR A 54 2.01 -2.89 -5.30
C THR A 54 1.77 -1.72 -4.36
N ILE A 55 1.99 -0.51 -4.86
CA ILE A 55 1.84 0.72 -4.08
C ILE A 55 0.38 1.20 -4.20
N PRO A 56 -0.35 1.37 -3.08
CA PRO A 56 -1.70 1.92 -3.09
C PRO A 56 -1.72 3.33 -3.67
N LYS A 57 -2.74 3.65 -4.48
CA LYS A 57 -3.01 5.02 -4.92
C LYS A 57 -4.07 5.62 -4.02
N LEU A 58 -3.84 6.85 -3.58
CA LEU A 58 -4.80 7.64 -2.84
C LEU A 58 -5.54 8.62 -3.76
N ARG A 59 -6.80 8.91 -3.45
CA ARG A 59 -7.61 9.89 -4.20
C ARG A 59 -7.15 11.33 -3.94
N HIS A 60 -6.71 11.61 -2.71
CA HIS A 60 -6.10 12.89 -2.33
C HIS A 60 -4.69 12.66 -1.75
N GLY A 61 -3.70 13.41 -2.19
CA GLY A 61 -2.30 13.23 -1.75
C GLY A 61 -1.57 12.10 -2.49
N SER A 62 -0.34 11.82 -2.05
CA SER A 62 0.53 10.82 -2.67
C SER A 62 1.06 9.85 -1.62
N PHE A 63 1.01 8.56 -1.95
CA PHE A 63 1.68 7.50 -1.22
C PHE A 63 3.01 7.18 -1.91
N LEU A 64 4.04 6.71 -1.19
CA LEU A 64 5.39 6.49 -1.72
C LEU A 64 5.52 5.15 -2.45
#